data_AF-A0A957HJ63-F1
#
_entry.id   AF-A0A957HJ63-F1
#
_cell.length_a   1.000
_cell.length_b   1.000
_cell.length_c   1.000
_cell.angle_alpha   90.00
_cell.angle_beta   90.00
_cell.angle_gamma   90.00
#
_symmetry.space_group_name_H-M   'P 1'
#
loop_
_entity.id
_entity.type
_entity.pdbx_description
1 polymer ?
#
loop_
_entity_poly.entity_id
_entity_poly.type
_entity_poly.pdbx_seq_one_letter_code
_entity_poly.pdbx_strand_id
1 'polypeptide(L)'
;MMQFRLTEASIRNRVGEQSFKRGKRYFQQDAIMSPWIQGNMLKAKCWGSMPQPYHVWVQLGVNDIDSGECSCPVGDGGYCKHVAALLLMWLHKPDSFQEVEPLD
;
A
#
# COMPACT_ATOMS: atom_id res chain seq x y z
N MET A 1 19.76 -5.36 12.25
CA MET A 1 19.26 -4.48 11.18
C MET A 1 17.88 -4.03 11.63
N MET A 2 17.70 -2.73 11.94
CA MET A 2 16.39 -2.23 12.37
C MET A 2 15.45 -2.27 11.15
N GLN A 3 14.46 -3.15 11.21
CA GLN A 3 13.34 -3.12 10.27
C GLN A 3 12.52 -1.86 10.60
N PHE A 4 12.29 -1.02 9.60
CA PHE A 4 11.32 0.06 9.71
C PHE A 4 9.99 -0.49 10.22
N ARG A 5 9.57 -0.06 11.41
CA ARG A 5 8.23 -0.39 11.92
C ARG A 5 7.25 0.63 11.35
N LEU A 6 6.51 0.22 10.32
CA LEU A 6 5.43 1.03 9.77
C LEU A 6 4.43 1.41 10.87
N THR A 7 3.99 2.66 10.87
CA THR A 7 2.94 3.15 11.78
C THR A 7 1.87 3.90 11.01
N GLU A 8 0.68 4.05 11.58
CA GLU A 8 -0.35 4.92 10.98
C GLU A 8 0.13 6.36 10.78
N ALA A 9 1.01 6.87 11.65
CA ALA A 9 1.60 8.19 11.52
C ALA A 9 2.50 8.29 10.27
N SER A 10 3.34 7.28 10.03
CA SER A 10 4.16 7.20 8.82
C SER A 10 3.29 7.16 7.55
N ILE A 11 2.23 6.35 7.55
CA ILE A 11 1.29 6.27 6.41
C ILE A 11 0.60 7.62 6.19
N ARG A 12 0.13 8.26 7.26
CA ARG A 12 -0.50 9.59 7.19
C ARG A 12 0.47 10.65 6.65
N ASN A 13 1.72 10.66 7.11
CA ASN A 13 2.75 11.57 6.63
C ASN A 13 3.05 11.34 5.15
N ARG A 14 3.09 10.06 4.72
CA ARG A 14 3.36 9.68 3.33
C ARG A 14 2.25 10.13 2.38
N VAL A 15 0.98 9.88 2.70
CA VAL A 15 -0.14 10.08 1.74
C VAL A 15 -0.97 11.34 2.00
N GLY A 16 -0.78 11.99 3.14
CA GLY A 16 -1.61 13.10 3.61
C GLY A 16 -2.92 12.65 4.29
N GLU A 17 -3.44 13.51 5.17
CA GLU A 17 -4.57 13.19 6.06
C GLU A 17 -5.85 12.80 5.31
N GLN A 18 -6.16 13.48 4.19
CA GLN A 18 -7.37 13.19 3.42
C GLN A 18 -7.31 11.81 2.73
N SER A 19 -6.19 11.50 2.07
CA SER A 19 -5.96 10.19 1.46
C SER A 19 -5.93 9.09 2.52
N PHE A 20 -5.33 9.36 3.68
CA PHE A 20 -5.26 8.41 4.80
C PHE A 20 -6.66 8.03 5.32
N LYS A 21 -7.53 9.02 5.60
CA LYS A 21 -8.92 8.76 6.03
C LYS A 21 -9.69 7.93 5.02
N ARG A 22 -9.53 8.23 3.72
CA ARG A 22 -10.17 7.46 2.65
C ARG A 22 -9.57 6.06 2.55
N GLY A 23 -8.25 5.91 2.68
CA GLY A 23 -7.55 4.63 2.67
C GLY A 23 -8.05 3.70 3.78
N LYS A 24 -8.29 4.22 4.99
CA LYS A 24 -8.92 3.44 6.08
C LYS A 24 -10.26 2.83 5.66
N ARG A 25 -11.12 3.60 4.97
CA ARG A 25 -12.41 3.07 4.48
C ARG A 25 -12.22 1.95 3.48
N TYR A 26 -11.25 2.08 2.56
CA TYR A 26 -10.97 1.05 1.55
C TYR A 26 -10.38 -0.22 2.17
N PHE A 27 -9.49 -0.07 3.16
CA PHE A 27 -9.00 -1.19 3.95
C PHE A 27 -10.14 -1.91 4.69
N GLN A 28 -11.03 -1.16 5.33
CA GLN A 28 -12.20 -1.70 6.05
C GLN A 28 -13.23 -2.37 5.14
N GLN A 29 -13.27 -2.00 3.86
CA GLN A 29 -14.14 -2.59 2.84
C GLN A 29 -13.50 -3.80 2.13
N ASP A 30 -12.35 -4.28 2.62
CA ASP A 30 -11.54 -5.35 2.00
C ASP A 30 -11.30 -5.09 0.49
N ALA A 31 -11.05 -3.82 0.14
CA ALA A 31 -10.87 -3.40 -1.26
C ALA A 31 -9.51 -3.81 -1.85
N ILE A 32 -8.57 -4.30 -1.05
CA ILE A 32 -7.26 -4.79 -1.50
C ILE A 32 -7.38 -6.28 -1.86
N MET A 33 -6.92 -6.63 -3.05
CA MET A 33 -6.98 -7.98 -3.60
C MET A 33 -5.59 -8.48 -3.96
N SER A 34 -5.40 -9.80 -3.78
CA SER A 34 -4.18 -10.51 -4.14
C SER A 34 -2.90 -9.76 -3.70
N PRO A 35 -2.79 -9.39 -2.42
CA PRO A 35 -1.59 -8.72 -1.94
C PRO A 35 -0.41 -9.70 -1.92
N TRP A 36 0.73 -9.24 -2.40
CA TRP A 36 1.98 -9.98 -2.32
C TRP A 36 3.14 -9.06 -2.01
N ILE A 37 4.21 -9.63 -1.47
CA ILE A 37 5.45 -8.94 -1.16
C ILE A 37 6.60 -9.62 -1.88
N GLN A 38 7.49 -8.80 -2.46
CA GLN A 38 8.71 -9.25 -3.12
C GLN A 38 9.87 -8.47 -2.50
N GLY A 39 10.65 -9.12 -1.62
CA GLY A 39 11.62 -8.44 -0.77
C GLY A 39 10.94 -7.40 0.14
N ASN A 40 11.19 -6.12 -0.12
CA ASN A 40 10.58 -4.99 0.60
C ASN A 40 9.52 -4.24 -0.23
N MET A 41 9.11 -4.78 -1.38
CA MET A 41 8.12 -4.19 -2.28
C MET A 41 6.74 -4.83 -2.08
N LEU A 42 5.80 -4.05 -1.55
CA LEU A 42 4.39 -4.42 -1.44
C LEU A 42 3.69 -4.18 -2.78
N LYS A 43 2.86 -5.12 -3.22
CA LYS A 43 2.07 -5.01 -4.45
C LYS A 43 0.67 -5.59 -4.22
N ALA A 44 -0.34 -5.00 -4.83
CA ALA A 44 -1.69 -5.55 -4.84
C ALA A 44 -2.53 -4.94 -5.97
N LYS A 45 -3.76 -5.46 -6.11
CA LYS A 45 -4.84 -4.78 -6.82
C LYS A 45 -5.78 -4.12 -5.82
N CYS A 46 -6.35 -2.97 -6.16
CA CYS A 46 -7.29 -2.26 -5.30
C CYS A 46 -8.57 -1.91 -6.05
N TRP A 47 -9.71 -2.40 -5.58
CA TRP A 47 -11.01 -1.96 -6.06
C TRP A 47 -11.20 -0.47 -5.79
N GLY A 48 -11.75 0.24 -6.76
CA GLY A 48 -12.04 1.67 -6.64
C GLY A 48 -13.22 2.10 -7.48
N SER A 49 -13.19 3.35 -7.94
CA SER A 49 -14.30 3.94 -8.68
C SER A 49 -14.44 3.44 -10.12
N MET A 50 -13.43 2.73 -10.64
CA MET A 50 -13.44 2.21 -12.00
C MET A 50 -13.88 0.75 -12.02
N PRO A 51 -14.45 0.26 -13.14
CA PRO A 51 -14.86 -1.14 -13.28
C PRO A 51 -13.71 -2.16 -13.20
N GLN A 52 -12.47 -1.71 -13.42
CA GLN A 52 -11.27 -2.53 -13.25
C GLN A 52 -10.50 -2.07 -12.00
N PRO A 53 -9.91 -2.99 -11.23
CA PRO A 53 -9.14 -2.63 -10.05
C PRO A 53 -7.82 -1.95 -10.45
N TYR A 54 -7.37 -1.02 -9.61
CA TYR A 54 -6.10 -0.32 -9.81
C TYR A 54 -4.92 -1.19 -9.36
N HIS A 55 -3.82 -1.14 -10.09
CA HIS A 55 -2.55 -1.71 -9.63
C HIS A 55 -1.90 -0.72 -8.68
N VAL A 56 -1.42 -1.21 -7.53
CA VAL A 56 -0.79 -0.39 -6.50
C VAL A 56 0.44 -1.09 -5.98
N TRP A 57 1.52 -0.33 -5.81
CA TRP A 57 2.75 -0.83 -5.22
C TRP A 57 3.40 0.21 -4.31
N VAL A 58 4.15 -0.28 -3.32
CA VAL A 58 4.89 0.54 -2.36
C VAL A 58 6.21 -0.13 -2.01
N GLN A 59 7.30 0.63 -2.11
CA GLN A 59 8.63 0.23 -1.68
C GLN A 59 8.84 0.64 -0.22
N LEU A 60 9.00 -0.33 0.68
CA LEU A 60 9.36 -0.07 2.06
C LEU A 60 10.87 0.13 2.18
N GLY A 61 11.30 1.21 2.84
CA GLY A 61 12.69 1.51 3.13
C GLY A 61 13.12 1.07 4.52
N VAL A 62 14.36 1.41 4.88
CA VAL A 62 14.95 1.08 6.19
C VAL A 62 14.39 1.96 7.32
N ASN A 63 13.99 3.20 7.01
CA ASN A 63 13.51 4.17 8.00
C ASN A 63 12.14 4.79 7.67
N ASP A 64 11.68 4.68 6.42
CA ASP A 64 10.40 5.22 5.97
C ASP A 64 9.89 4.47 4.72
N ILE A 65 8.80 4.95 4.11
CA ILE A 65 8.30 4.51 2.81
C ILE A 65 9.09 5.23 1.71
N ASP A 66 9.92 4.49 0.97
CA ASP A 66 10.83 5.05 -0.03
C ASP A 66 10.10 5.57 -1.27
N SER A 67 9.18 4.78 -1.81
CA SER A 67 8.43 5.14 -3.01
C SER A 67 7.13 4.36 -3.13
N GLY A 68 6.26 4.77 -4.05
CA GLY A 68 5.03 4.06 -4.34
C GLY A 68 4.33 4.68 -5.53
N GLU A 69 3.44 3.91 -6.13
CA GLU A 69 2.63 4.34 -7.26
C GLU A 69 1.30 3.60 -7.27
N CYS A 70 0.32 4.20 -7.92
CA CYS A 70 -0.93 3.55 -8.19
C CYS A 70 -1.44 3.93 -9.58
N SER A 71 -1.99 2.98 -10.32
CA SER A 71 -2.53 3.22 -11.67
C SER A 71 -3.84 4.04 -11.69
N CYS A 72 -4.22 4.68 -10.58
CA CYS A 72 -5.39 5.55 -10.51
C CYS A 72 -5.07 6.96 -11.01
N PRO A 73 -6.08 7.78 -11.36
CA PRO A 73 -5.85 9.09 -11.99
C PRO A 73 -5.02 10.09 -11.17
N VAL A 74 -4.89 9.87 -9.87
CA VAL A 74 -4.10 10.70 -8.92
C VAL A 74 -3.05 9.87 -8.18
N GLY A 75 -2.67 8.73 -8.75
CA GLY A 75 -1.81 7.74 -8.10
C GLY A 75 -0.32 7.94 -8.34
N ASP A 76 0.04 8.87 -9.22
CA ASP A 76 1.43 9.27 -9.44
C ASP A 76 2.09 9.72 -8.12
N GLY A 77 3.34 9.31 -7.92
CA GLY A 77 4.09 9.51 -6.69
C GLY A 77 3.56 8.80 -5.44
N GLY A 78 2.45 8.05 -5.53
CA GLY A 78 1.98 7.17 -4.46
C GLY A 78 1.25 7.85 -3.30
N TYR A 79 0.70 9.05 -3.51
CA TYR A 79 0.03 9.84 -2.46
C TYR A 79 -1.48 9.57 -2.32
N CYS A 80 -1.98 8.53 -2.98
CA CYS A 80 -3.41 8.28 -3.08
C CYS A 80 -3.95 7.39 -1.95
N LYS A 81 -5.29 7.39 -1.82
CA LYS A 81 -5.99 6.52 -0.85
C LYS A 81 -5.76 5.02 -1.05
N HIS A 82 -5.46 4.56 -2.27
CA HIS A 82 -5.22 3.13 -2.53
C HIS A 82 -3.86 2.70 -1.97
N VAL A 83 -2.84 3.55 -2.09
CA VAL A 83 -1.55 3.34 -1.41
C VAL A 83 -1.73 3.33 0.10
N ALA A 84 -2.52 4.27 0.64
CA ALA A 84 -2.85 4.26 2.07
C ALA A 84 -3.55 2.95 2.49
N ALA A 85 -4.48 2.44 1.68
CA ALA A 85 -5.17 1.17 1.95
C ALA A 85 -4.23 -0.04 1.91
N LEU A 86 -3.30 -0.10 0.95
CA LEU A 86 -2.29 -1.15 0.87
C LEU A 86 -1.37 -1.16 2.11
N LEU A 87 -0.88 0.02 2.49
CA LEU A 87 -0.02 0.19 3.67
C LEU A 87 -0.75 -0.16 4.97
N LEU A 88 -2.02 0.21 5.09
CA LEU A 88 -2.85 -0.17 6.24
C LEU A 88 -3.09 -1.68 6.29
N MET A 89 -3.27 -2.33 5.12
CA MET A 89 -3.38 -3.78 5.06
C MET A 89 -2.08 -4.45 5.53
N TRP A 90 -0.93 -3.98 5.07
CA TRP A 90 0.37 -4.48 5.54
C TRP A 90 0.57 -4.27 7.04
N LEU A 91 0.21 -3.09 7.56
CA LEU A 91 0.33 -2.76 8.98
C LEU A 91 -0.51 -3.68 9.89
N HIS A 92 -1.74 -3.99 9.47
CA HIS A 92 -2.71 -4.68 10.34
C HIS A 92 -2.88 -6.17 10.02
N LYS A 93 -2.57 -6.59 8.79
CA LYS A 93 -2.74 -7.96 8.29
C LYS A 93 -1.53 -8.39 7.42
N PRO A 94 -0.28 -8.32 7.92
CA PRO A 94 0.91 -8.67 7.12
C PRO A 94 0.86 -10.12 6.61
N ASP A 95 0.30 -11.06 7.40
CA ASP A 95 0.18 -12.48 7.04
C ASP A 95 -0.74 -12.75 5.83
N SER A 96 -1.51 -11.74 5.38
CA SER A 96 -2.30 -11.86 4.16
C SER A 96 -1.48 -11.71 2.88
N PHE A 97 -0.24 -11.23 2.96
CA PHE A 97 0.62 -11.02 1.81
C PHE A 97 1.37 -12.30 1.47
N GLN A 98 1.24 -12.73 0.22
CA GLN A 98 2.04 -13.85 -0.29
C GLN A 98 3.46 -13.38 -0.54
N GLU A 99 4.45 -14.06 0.03
CA GLU A 99 5.85 -13.80 -0.28
C GLU A 99 6.20 -14.45 -1.62
N VAL A 100 6.79 -13.67 -2.51
CA VAL A 100 7.16 -14.11 -3.86
C VAL A 100 8.66 -13.94 -4.03
N GLU A 101 9.35 -15.03 -4.30
CA GLU A 101 10.77 -15.01 -4.65
C GLU A 101 10.95 -14.27 -5.99
N PRO A 102 11.95 -13.37 -6.12
CA PRO A 102 12.33 -12.86 -7.41
C PRO A 102 12.77 -14.02 -8.31
N LEU A 103 12.26 -14.05 -9.55
CA LEU A 103 12.79 -14.97 -10.56
C LEU A 103 14.18 -14.45 -10.94
N ASP A 104 15.22 -15.23 -10.63
CA ASP A 104 16.61 -15.04 -11.07
C ASP A 104 16.76 -15.10 -12.60
#